data_AF-A0A7C5ZL05-F1
#
_entry.id   AF-A0A7C5ZL05-F1
#
_cell.length_a   1.000
_cell.length_b   1.000
_cell.length_c   1.000
_cell.angle_alpha   90.00
_cell.angle_beta   90.00
_cell.angle_gamma   90.00
#
_symmetry.space_group_name_H-M   'P 1'
#
loop_
_entity.id
_entity.type
_entity.pdbx_description
1 polymer ?
#
loop_
_entity_poly.entity_id
_entity_poly.type
_entity_poly.pdbx_seq_one_letter_code
_entity_poly.pdbx_strand_id
1 'polypeptide(L)'
;MVGDVSADPKPAPRHVATAEEWAEFHAIYRGSRCRVCGGQYEELHHLVPRSQSGDDALGNLIPLCRSCHQKVEARDKLARMAVRGSLIASHRDYLRRKLGERWEVWLDRNYPLLDPEEIASLTGPEPELELELPPGKPCPTCQRRIPYPPRTDSPATRTVSYRVPTDEYDAHRDVMEAAARHIGVFERPHWQWQLNALAYALVLQDESLRGFAHREAA
;
A
#
# COMPACT_ATOMS: atom_id res chain seq x y z
N MET A 1 2.06 -52.71 48.56
CA MET A 1 2.78 -51.43 48.70
C MET A 1 1.90 -50.36 48.08
N VAL A 2 1.19 -49.60 48.92
CA VAL A 2 0.34 -48.49 48.46
C VAL A 2 1.30 -47.34 48.19
N GLY A 3 1.48 -47.00 46.91
CA GLY A 3 2.35 -45.90 46.49
C GLY A 3 1.81 -44.60 47.04
N ASP A 4 2.64 -43.90 47.80
CA ASP A 4 2.43 -42.54 48.26
C ASP A 4 2.40 -41.64 47.02
N VAL A 5 1.19 -41.26 46.58
CA VAL A 5 1.00 -40.28 45.51
C VAL A 5 1.21 -38.91 46.15
N SER A 6 2.47 -38.51 46.27
CA SER A 6 2.83 -37.14 46.64
C SER A 6 2.11 -36.19 45.69
N ALA A 7 1.19 -35.39 46.23
CA ALA A 7 0.51 -34.35 45.48
C ALA A 7 1.54 -33.42 44.84
N ASP A 8 1.30 -33.03 43.58
CA ASP A 8 2.14 -32.05 42.91
C ASP A 8 2.27 -30.79 43.78
N PRO A 9 3.49 -30.24 43.94
CA PRO A 9 3.70 -29.07 44.78
C PRO A 9 2.83 -27.92 44.28
N LYS A 10 2.10 -27.30 45.21
CA LYS A 10 1.23 -26.15 44.91
C LYS A 10 2.06 -25.10 44.16
N PRO A 11 1.61 -24.64 42.97
CA PRO A 11 2.37 -23.65 42.21
C PRO A 11 2.58 -22.39 43.04
N ALA A 12 3.76 -21.78 42.89
CA ALA A 12 4.11 -20.56 43.60
C ALA A 12 3.02 -19.49 43.39
N PRO A 13 2.67 -18.72 44.44
CA PRO A 13 1.65 -17.70 44.34
C PRO A 13 2.04 -16.67 43.28
N ARG A 14 1.05 -16.16 42.54
CA ARG A 14 1.28 -15.04 41.61
C ARG A 14 1.81 -13.82 42.37
N HIS A 15 2.67 -13.04 41.74
CA HIS A 15 3.02 -11.74 42.29
C HIS A 15 1.80 -10.82 42.20
N VAL A 16 1.42 -10.24 43.35
CA VAL A 16 0.33 -9.27 43.48
C VAL A 16 0.96 -7.94 43.83
N ALA A 17 0.77 -6.94 42.96
CA ALA A 17 1.32 -5.62 43.20
C ALA A 17 0.61 -4.95 44.39
N THR A 18 1.40 -4.26 45.20
CA THR A 18 0.91 -3.30 46.19
C THR A 18 0.27 -2.09 45.50
N ALA A 19 -0.44 -1.26 46.26
CA ALA A 19 -1.04 -0.04 45.73
C ALA A 19 0.01 0.94 45.18
N GLU A 20 1.19 0.99 45.81
CA GLU A 20 2.33 1.82 45.38
C GLU A 20 2.92 1.30 44.07
N GLU A 21 3.25 0.01 43.98
CA GLU A 21 3.73 -0.61 42.73
C GLU A 21 2.73 -0.46 41.59
N TRP A 22 1.43 -0.58 41.87
CA TRP A 22 0.39 -0.39 40.87
C TRP A 22 0.35 1.06 40.36
N ALA A 23 0.50 2.05 41.25
CA ALA A 23 0.61 3.45 40.87
C ALA A 23 1.86 3.73 40.04
N GLU A 24 2.98 3.08 40.34
CA GLU A 24 4.21 3.16 39.54
C GLU A 24 4.01 2.59 38.14
N PHE A 25 3.34 1.44 37.99
CA PHE A 25 3.03 0.89 36.66
C PHE A 25 2.19 1.87 35.84
N HIS A 26 1.16 2.46 36.43
CA HIS A 26 0.37 3.50 35.77
C HIS A 26 1.20 4.76 35.43
N ALA A 27 2.19 5.12 36.24
CA ALA A 27 3.11 6.22 35.94
C ALA A 27 4.02 5.89 34.75
N ILE A 28 4.52 4.66 34.64
CA ILE A 28 5.34 4.19 33.51
C ILE A 28 4.56 4.25 32.20
N TYR A 29 3.29 3.84 32.20
CA TYR A 29 2.44 3.88 30.99
C TYR A 29 1.77 5.23 30.74
N ARG A 30 2.01 6.25 31.57
CA ARG A 30 1.41 7.57 31.40
C ARG A 30 1.75 8.15 30.02
N GLY A 31 0.74 8.61 29.30
CA GLY A 31 0.89 9.16 27.95
C GLY A 31 1.00 8.11 26.83
N SER A 32 1.07 6.82 27.17
CA SER A 32 1.04 5.73 26.19
C SER A 32 -0.28 5.69 25.41
N ARG A 33 -0.26 5.02 24.26
CA ARG A 33 -1.45 4.75 23.45
C ARG A 33 -1.95 3.33 23.66
N CYS A 34 -3.25 3.15 23.49
CA CYS A 34 -3.92 1.86 23.41
C CYS A 34 -3.24 1.00 22.34
N ARG A 35 -2.83 -0.21 22.71
CA ARG A 35 -2.12 -1.13 21.80
C ARG A 35 -3.02 -1.81 20.75
N VAL A 36 -4.32 -1.58 20.80
CA VAL A 36 -5.28 -2.06 19.80
C VAL A 36 -5.66 -0.97 18.80
N CYS A 37 -6.12 0.20 19.26
CA CYS A 37 -6.65 1.25 18.37
C CYS A 37 -5.78 2.51 18.27
N GLY A 38 -4.69 2.61 19.04
CA GLY A 38 -3.85 3.82 19.07
C GLY A 38 -4.45 5.02 19.82
N GLY A 39 -5.66 4.89 20.38
CA GLY A 39 -6.29 5.92 21.22
C GLY A 39 -5.61 6.12 22.58
N GLN A 40 -6.16 6.99 23.43
CA GLN A 40 -5.62 7.21 24.77
C GLN A 40 -5.82 5.96 25.65
N TYR A 41 -4.78 5.61 26.40
CA TYR A 41 -4.78 4.51 27.37
C TYR A 41 -5.57 4.86 28.64
N GLU A 42 -6.27 3.87 29.21
CA GLU A 42 -7.04 3.99 30.45
C GLU A 42 -6.78 2.83 31.43
N GLU A 43 -6.62 1.59 30.96
CA GLU A 43 -6.63 0.37 31.78
C GLU A 43 -5.51 -0.61 31.40
N LEU A 44 -4.72 -1.09 32.37
CA LEU A 44 -3.69 -2.11 32.13
C LEU A 44 -4.34 -3.49 32.06
N HIS A 45 -4.28 -4.09 30.87
CA HIS A 45 -4.77 -5.44 30.62
C HIS A 45 -3.71 -6.49 30.94
N HIS A 46 -4.07 -7.54 31.67
CA HIS A 46 -3.17 -8.68 31.90
C HIS A 46 -3.19 -9.63 30.71
N LEU A 47 -2.03 -9.88 30.10
CA LEU A 47 -1.89 -10.85 29.01
C LEU A 47 -2.31 -12.24 29.48
N VAL A 48 -1.66 -12.77 30.52
CA VAL A 48 -2.12 -13.93 31.28
C VAL A 48 -3.02 -13.42 32.40
N PRO A 49 -4.32 -13.79 32.42
CA PRO A 49 -5.27 -13.24 33.37
C PRO A 49 -4.96 -13.71 34.80
N ARG A 50 -5.36 -12.90 35.78
CA ARG A 50 -5.19 -13.22 37.22
C ARG A 50 -5.81 -14.57 37.62
N SER A 51 -6.91 -14.96 36.97
CA SER A 51 -7.57 -16.27 37.16
C SER A 51 -6.74 -17.46 36.69
N GLN A 52 -5.73 -17.23 35.84
CA GLN A 52 -4.73 -18.22 35.40
C GLN A 52 -3.37 -17.94 36.05
N SER A 53 -3.36 -17.37 37.25
CA SER A 53 -2.17 -17.05 38.03
C SER A 53 -1.21 -16.05 37.37
N GLY A 54 -1.70 -15.18 36.47
CA GLY A 54 -0.90 -14.11 35.88
C GLY A 54 -0.44 -13.07 36.92
N ASP A 55 0.83 -12.68 36.85
CA ASP A 55 1.46 -11.75 37.77
C ASP A 55 1.09 -10.30 37.44
N ASP A 56 1.03 -9.44 38.46
CA ASP A 56 0.98 -7.98 38.28
C ASP A 56 2.40 -7.47 37.94
N ALA A 57 2.89 -7.74 36.72
CA ALA A 57 4.23 -7.39 36.27
C ALA A 57 4.20 -6.66 34.93
N LEU A 58 5.10 -5.72 34.68
CA LEU A 58 5.14 -4.94 33.42
C LEU A 58 5.14 -5.83 32.16
N GLY A 59 5.86 -6.95 32.17
CA GLY A 59 5.86 -7.92 31.07
C GLY A 59 4.50 -8.61 30.84
N ASN A 60 3.61 -8.61 31.82
CA ASN A 60 2.26 -9.15 31.70
C ASN A 60 1.20 -8.07 31.41
N LEU A 61 1.56 -6.79 31.41
CA LEU A 61 0.60 -5.69 31.34
C LEU A 61 0.68 -4.97 29.99
N ILE A 62 -0.47 -4.73 29.38
CA ILE A 62 -0.56 -4.00 28.12
C ILE A 62 -1.56 -2.83 28.23
N PRO A 63 -1.19 -1.62 27.78
CA PRO A 63 -2.06 -0.46 27.91
C PRO A 63 -3.19 -0.50 26.86
N LEU A 64 -4.45 -0.52 27.31
CA LEU A 64 -5.64 -0.42 26.47
C LEU A 64 -6.53 0.77 26.87
N CYS A 65 -7.33 1.28 25.93
CA CYS A 65 -8.49 2.10 26.27
C CYS A 65 -9.62 1.20 26.77
N ARG A 66 -10.62 1.76 27.47
CA ARG A 66 -11.71 0.98 28.08
C ARG A 66 -12.48 0.14 27.06
N SER A 67 -12.76 0.70 25.88
CA SER A 67 -13.50 -0.03 24.83
C SER A 67 -12.71 -1.23 24.30
N CYS A 68 -11.41 -1.06 24.04
CA CYS A 68 -10.57 -2.17 23.58
C CYS A 68 -10.35 -3.22 24.67
N HIS A 69 -10.21 -2.80 25.93
CA HIS A 69 -10.14 -3.72 27.07
C HIS A 69 -11.38 -4.63 27.13
N GLN A 70 -12.58 -4.05 27.05
CA GLN A 70 -13.83 -4.80 27.02
C GLN A 70 -13.91 -5.78 25.83
N LYS A 71 -13.48 -5.39 24.64
CA LYS A 71 -13.43 -6.28 23.47
C LYS A 71 -12.50 -7.47 23.68
N VAL A 72 -11.32 -7.24 24.26
CA VAL A 72 -10.36 -8.30 24.56
C VAL A 72 -10.92 -9.29 25.59
N GLU A 73 -11.57 -8.79 26.65
CA GLU A 73 -12.27 -9.62 27.64
C GLU A 73 -13.43 -10.42 27.01
N ALA A 74 -14.20 -9.80 26.13
CA ALA A 74 -15.29 -10.42 25.37
C ALA A 74 -14.85 -11.42 24.28
N ARG A 75 -13.54 -11.69 24.18
CA ARG A 75 -12.94 -12.58 23.18
C ARG A 75 -13.08 -12.15 21.73
N ASP A 76 -13.20 -10.85 21.47
CA ASP A 76 -13.17 -10.31 20.11
C ASP A 76 -11.86 -10.70 19.40
N LYS A 77 -11.99 -11.39 18.26
CA LYS A 77 -10.85 -11.96 17.52
C LYS A 77 -9.89 -10.88 17.03
N LEU A 78 -10.41 -9.79 16.45
CA LEU A 78 -9.59 -8.71 15.88
C LEU A 78 -8.83 -7.96 16.98
N ALA A 79 -9.49 -7.61 18.09
CA ALA A 79 -8.85 -6.94 19.21
C ALA A 79 -7.73 -7.80 19.82
N ARG A 80 -7.94 -9.11 19.92
CA ARG A 80 -6.92 -10.05 20.44
C ARG A 80 -5.77 -10.26 19.48
N MET A 81 -6.04 -10.34 18.18
CA MET A 81 -4.99 -10.34 17.15
C MET A 81 -4.15 -9.06 17.21
N ALA A 82 -4.79 -7.90 17.38
CA ALA A 82 -4.09 -6.63 17.54
C ALA A 82 -3.20 -6.60 18.80
N VAL A 83 -3.69 -7.12 19.94
CA VAL A 83 -2.86 -7.32 21.14
C VAL A 83 -1.63 -8.16 20.82
N ARG A 84 -1.79 -9.31 20.13
CA ARG A 84 -0.66 -10.15 19.71
C ARG A 84 0.35 -9.40 18.84
N GLY A 85 -0.14 -8.68 17.82
CA GLY A 85 0.71 -7.89 16.91
C GLY A 85 1.51 -6.80 17.64
N SER A 86 1.01 -6.33 18.77
CA SER A 86 1.64 -5.28 19.57
C SER A 86 2.63 -5.78 20.65
N LEU A 87 2.79 -7.10 20.82
CA LEU A 87 3.66 -7.67 21.86
C LEU A 87 5.14 -7.38 21.58
N ILE A 88 5.81 -6.76 22.56
CA ILE A 88 7.25 -6.52 22.56
C ILE A 88 8.02 -7.70 23.21
N ALA A 89 9.35 -7.65 23.15
CA ALA A 89 10.23 -8.70 23.67
C ALA A 89 9.93 -9.05 25.15
N SER A 90 9.80 -8.04 26.02
CA SER A 90 9.53 -8.26 27.44
C SER A 90 8.20 -8.98 27.71
N HIS A 91 7.18 -8.76 26.87
CA HIS A 91 5.91 -9.49 26.97
C HIS A 91 6.10 -10.97 26.62
N ARG A 92 6.83 -11.25 25.53
CA ARG A 92 7.11 -12.62 25.09
C ARG A 92 8.00 -13.35 26.10
N ASP A 93 8.97 -12.67 26.68
CA ASP A 93 9.85 -13.23 27.71
C ASP A 93 9.06 -13.55 29.00
N TYR A 94 8.13 -12.68 29.39
CA TYR A 94 7.20 -12.97 30.49
C TYR A 94 6.37 -14.22 30.20
N LEU A 95 5.75 -14.32 29.02
CA LEU A 95 4.93 -15.48 28.64
C LEU A 95 5.75 -16.77 28.65
N ARG A 96 6.96 -16.76 28.06
CA ARG A 96 7.87 -17.91 28.03
C ARG A 96 8.24 -18.35 29.44
N ARG A 97 8.60 -17.41 30.32
CA ARG A 97 8.93 -17.71 31.72
C ARG A 97 7.71 -18.23 32.50
N LYS A 98 6.54 -17.65 32.27
CA LYS A 98 5.33 -17.94 33.06
C LYS A 98 4.67 -19.27 32.67
N LEU A 99 4.65 -19.58 31.37
CA LEU A 99 3.91 -20.71 30.81
C LEU A 99 4.84 -21.86 30.38
N GLY A 100 6.16 -21.68 30.45
CA GLY A 100 7.15 -22.67 30.06
C GLY A 100 7.01 -23.05 28.58
N GLU A 101 7.20 -24.32 28.27
CA GLU A 101 7.14 -24.86 26.89
C GLU A 101 5.77 -24.65 26.20
N ARG A 102 4.70 -24.40 26.97
CA ARG A 102 3.34 -24.26 26.45
C ARG A 102 3.00 -22.83 26.00
N TRP A 103 3.93 -21.88 26.14
CA TRP A 103 3.62 -20.46 25.96
C TRP A 103 3.13 -20.11 24.55
N GLU A 104 3.68 -20.72 23.50
CA GLU A 104 3.27 -20.46 22.11
C GLU A 104 1.86 -20.94 21.85
N VAL A 105 1.57 -22.20 22.19
CA VAL A 105 0.24 -22.80 22.06
C VAL A 105 -0.80 -22.02 22.87
N TRP A 106 -0.43 -21.57 24.07
CA TRP A 106 -1.30 -20.73 24.88
C TRP A 106 -1.54 -19.37 24.22
N LEU A 107 -0.51 -18.75 23.65
CA LEU A 107 -0.62 -17.47 22.96
C LEU A 107 -1.49 -17.57 21.71
N ASP A 108 -1.31 -18.60 20.88
CA ASP A 108 -2.13 -18.87 19.69
C ASP A 108 -3.61 -19.03 20.05
N ARG A 109 -3.91 -19.76 21.13
CA ARG A 109 -5.28 -19.98 21.58
C ARG A 109 -5.95 -18.74 22.16
N ASN A 110 -5.20 -17.88 22.87
CA ASN A 110 -5.78 -16.73 23.57
C ASN A 110 -5.74 -15.44 22.76
N TYR A 111 -4.73 -15.30 21.91
CA TYR A 111 -4.49 -14.17 21.01
C TYR A 111 -4.11 -14.72 19.63
N PRO A 112 -5.09 -15.18 18.83
CA PRO A 112 -4.81 -15.86 17.56
C PRO A 112 -4.25 -14.89 16.52
N LEU A 113 -3.44 -15.44 15.60
CA LEU A 113 -3.30 -14.84 14.27
C LEU A 113 -4.50 -15.29 13.45
N LEU A 114 -5.05 -14.37 12.68
CA LEU A 114 -6.14 -14.64 11.75
C LEU A 114 -5.58 -14.62 10.34
N ASP A 115 -6.08 -15.48 9.48
CA ASP A 115 -5.75 -15.42 8.07
C ASP A 115 -6.50 -14.26 7.37
N PRO A 116 -6.08 -13.87 6.15
CA PRO A 116 -6.71 -12.75 5.44
C PRO A 116 -8.21 -12.95 5.17
N GLU A 117 -8.68 -14.19 5.01
CA GLU A 117 -10.08 -14.50 4.74
C GLU A 117 -10.94 -14.32 6.00
N GLU A 118 -10.46 -14.78 7.15
CA GLU A 118 -11.07 -14.53 8.46
C GLU A 118 -11.12 -13.02 8.78
N ILE A 119 -10.05 -12.28 8.47
CA ILE A 119 -10.02 -10.82 8.68
C ILE A 119 -11.09 -10.17 7.81
N ALA A 120 -11.11 -10.45 6.51
CA ALA A 120 -12.09 -9.89 5.58
C ALA A 120 -13.54 -10.21 5.98
N SER A 121 -13.78 -11.43 6.48
CA SER A 121 -15.09 -11.83 7.00
C SER A 121 -15.53 -11.00 8.23
N LEU A 122 -14.59 -10.62 9.10
CA LEU A 122 -14.87 -9.85 10.32
C LEU A 122 -14.95 -8.33 10.08
N THR A 123 -14.20 -7.80 9.12
CA THR A 123 -14.14 -6.36 8.83
C THR A 123 -15.13 -5.92 7.74
N GLY A 124 -15.68 -6.88 6.99
CA GLY A 124 -16.38 -6.60 5.73
C GLY A 124 -15.40 -6.36 4.58
N PRO A 125 -15.91 -6.19 3.35
CA PRO A 125 -15.08 -5.89 2.19
C PRO A 125 -14.26 -4.62 2.46
N GLU A 126 -12.97 -4.64 2.13
CA GLU A 126 -12.20 -3.41 2.17
C GLU A 126 -12.88 -2.37 1.28
N PRO A 127 -13.00 -1.11 1.73
CA PRO A 127 -13.51 -0.06 0.88
C PRO A 127 -12.60 0.00 -0.36
N GLU A 128 -13.21 -0.12 -1.53
CA GLU A 128 -12.52 0.05 -2.80
C GLU A 128 -12.02 1.49 -2.86
N LEU A 129 -10.76 1.68 -2.46
CA LEU A 129 -10.10 2.99 -2.44
C LEU A 129 -9.80 3.36 -3.90
N GLU A 130 -10.82 3.85 -4.59
CA GLU A 130 -10.67 4.35 -5.94
C GLU A 130 -9.82 5.63 -5.86
N LEU A 131 -8.53 5.47 -6.16
CA LEU A 131 -7.58 6.56 -6.20
C LEU A 131 -7.88 7.39 -7.45
N GLU A 132 -8.85 8.30 -7.37
CA GLU A 132 -9.10 9.27 -8.44
C GLU A 132 -7.85 10.14 -8.61
N LEU A 133 -7.15 9.94 -9.74
CA LEU A 133 -5.96 10.68 -10.10
C LEU A 133 -6.35 11.80 -11.09
N PRO A 134 -6.59 13.04 -10.61
CA PRO A 134 -7.08 14.10 -11.48
C PRO A 134 -6.04 14.47 -12.55
N PRO A 135 -6.48 14.72 -13.80
CA PRO A 135 -5.60 15.19 -14.86
C PRO A 135 -4.78 16.43 -14.47
N GLY A 136 -3.57 16.51 -15.02
CA GLY A 136 -2.65 17.62 -14.81
C GLY A 136 -1.80 17.54 -13.53
N LYS A 137 -2.14 16.68 -12.56
CA LYS A 137 -1.29 16.38 -11.39
C LYS A 137 -0.14 15.42 -11.74
N PRO A 138 0.98 15.45 -11.01
CA PRO A 138 2.02 14.44 -11.15
C PRO A 138 1.51 13.09 -10.65
N CYS A 139 1.73 12.04 -11.43
CA CYS A 139 1.50 10.67 -11.01
C CYS A 139 2.38 10.36 -9.77
N PRO A 140 1.82 9.81 -8.68
CA PRO A 140 2.60 9.51 -7.47
C PRO A 140 3.71 8.47 -7.71
N THR A 141 3.56 7.64 -8.74
CA THR A 141 4.51 6.56 -9.08
C THR A 141 5.63 7.04 -10.00
N CYS A 142 5.30 7.70 -11.11
CA CYS A 142 6.27 8.02 -12.16
C CYS A 142 6.54 9.52 -12.34
N GLN A 143 5.89 10.38 -11.54
CA GLN A 143 6.02 11.85 -11.56
C GLN A 143 5.62 12.54 -12.88
N ARG A 144 5.23 11.78 -13.92
CA ARG A 144 4.68 12.35 -15.15
C ARG A 144 3.31 12.98 -14.89
N ARG A 145 3.01 14.08 -15.57
CA ARG A 145 1.67 14.69 -15.50
C ARG A 145 0.64 13.72 -16.08
N ILE A 146 -0.46 13.53 -15.35
CA ILE A 146 -1.60 12.72 -15.79
C ILE A 146 -2.26 13.45 -16.98
N PRO A 147 -2.43 12.79 -18.15
CA PRO A 147 -2.99 13.43 -19.33
C PRO A 147 -4.47 13.76 -19.12
N TYR A 148 -4.94 14.84 -19.76
CA TYR A 148 -6.36 15.11 -19.87
C TYR A 148 -7.01 14.09 -20.82
N PRO A 149 -8.26 13.68 -20.54
CA PRO A 149 -9.01 12.88 -21.49
C PRO A 149 -9.11 13.64 -22.83
N PRO A 150 -9.05 12.93 -23.96
CA PRO A 150 -9.21 13.55 -25.26
C PRO A 150 -10.58 14.23 -25.35
N ARG A 151 -10.63 15.39 -26.02
CA ARG A 151 -11.91 16.05 -26.31
C ARG A 151 -12.69 15.23 -27.33
N THR A 152 -14.01 15.27 -27.23
CA THR A 152 -14.93 14.53 -28.11
C THR A 152 -14.92 15.03 -29.56
N ASP A 153 -14.46 16.26 -29.79
CA ASP A 153 -14.36 16.90 -31.10
C ASP A 153 -12.97 16.72 -31.75
N SER A 154 -12.01 16.13 -31.05
CA SER A 154 -10.66 15.91 -31.59
C SER A 154 -10.66 14.76 -32.60
N PRO A 155 -10.11 14.96 -33.82
CA PRO A 155 -9.96 13.88 -34.78
C PRO A 155 -8.97 12.83 -34.27
N ALA A 156 -9.25 11.56 -34.55
CA ALA A 156 -8.34 10.47 -34.25
C ALA A 156 -7.12 10.52 -35.19
N THR A 157 -5.96 10.92 -34.66
CA THR A 157 -4.70 11.04 -35.42
C THR A 157 -3.69 9.97 -35.00
N ARG A 158 -2.79 9.58 -35.92
CA ARG A 158 -1.60 8.78 -35.63
C ARG A 158 -0.34 9.52 -36.05
N THR A 159 0.73 9.40 -35.27
CA THR A 159 2.03 9.99 -35.60
C THR A 159 2.76 9.18 -36.65
N VAL A 160 3.26 9.85 -37.69
CA VAL A 160 4.21 9.30 -38.68
C VAL A 160 5.49 10.14 -38.58
N SER A 161 6.65 9.49 -38.45
CA SER A 161 7.94 10.18 -38.29
C SER A 161 9.00 9.55 -39.20
N TYR A 162 9.82 10.39 -39.83
CA TYR A 162 11.02 10.01 -40.56
C TYR A 162 12.21 10.86 -40.08
N ARG A 163 13.44 10.42 -40.39
CA ARG A 163 14.68 11.13 -40.00
C ARG A 163 15.10 12.07 -41.13
N VAL A 164 15.54 13.26 -40.78
CA VAL A 164 16.07 14.29 -41.69
C VAL A 164 17.50 14.61 -41.22
N PRO A 165 18.49 14.76 -42.13
CA PRO A 165 19.82 15.26 -41.78
C PRO A 165 19.73 16.58 -41.00
N THR A 166 20.54 16.73 -39.96
CA THR A 166 20.43 17.86 -39.04
C THR A 166 20.80 19.20 -39.68
N ASP A 167 21.74 19.17 -40.61
CA ASP A 167 22.19 20.33 -41.40
C ASP A 167 21.19 20.75 -42.48
N GLU A 168 20.27 19.86 -42.87
CA GLU A 168 19.21 20.15 -43.83
C GLU A 168 17.84 20.43 -43.18
N TYR A 169 17.71 20.28 -41.86
CA TYR A 169 16.42 20.32 -41.18
C TYR A 169 15.65 21.63 -41.41
N ASP A 170 16.32 22.77 -41.24
CA ASP A 170 15.70 24.09 -41.40
C ASP A 170 15.32 24.34 -42.88
N ALA A 171 16.22 23.99 -43.80
CA ALA A 171 15.95 24.11 -45.24
C ALA A 171 14.76 23.23 -45.68
N HIS A 172 14.69 21.99 -45.20
CA HIS A 172 13.56 21.08 -45.45
C HIS A 172 12.24 21.67 -44.94
N ARG A 173 12.26 22.25 -43.74
CA ARG A 173 11.10 22.93 -43.17
C ARG A 173 10.67 24.12 -44.01
N ASP A 174 11.60 25.00 -44.40
CA ASP A 174 11.30 26.20 -45.18
C ASP A 174 10.67 25.83 -46.54
N VAL A 175 11.21 24.81 -47.21
CA VAL A 175 10.66 24.30 -48.47
C VAL A 175 9.24 23.76 -48.28
N MET A 176 9.00 22.96 -47.23
CA MET A 176 7.65 22.46 -46.93
C MET A 176 6.66 23.60 -46.67
N GLU A 177 7.04 24.61 -45.88
CA GLU A 177 6.16 25.75 -45.58
C GLU A 177 5.87 26.58 -46.83
N ALA A 178 6.89 26.87 -47.65
CA ALA A 178 6.73 27.58 -48.91
C ALA A 178 5.80 26.84 -49.88
N ALA A 179 5.98 25.52 -50.02
CA ALA A 179 5.11 24.69 -50.86
C ALA A 179 3.67 24.67 -50.36
N ALA A 180 3.47 24.53 -49.04
CA ALA A 180 2.14 24.56 -48.43
C ALA A 180 1.42 25.91 -48.64
N ARG A 181 2.16 27.02 -48.55
CA ARG A 181 1.61 28.36 -48.83
C ARG A 181 1.27 28.52 -50.31
N HIS A 182 2.13 28.04 -51.21
CA HIS A 182 1.93 28.11 -52.65
C HIS A 182 0.62 27.40 -53.08
N ILE A 183 0.33 26.23 -52.51
CA ILE A 183 -0.91 25.48 -52.80
C ILE A 183 -2.08 25.85 -51.88
N GLY A 184 -1.91 26.81 -50.96
CA GLY A 184 -2.96 27.33 -50.10
C GLY A 184 -3.43 26.41 -48.96
N VAL A 185 -2.63 25.41 -48.55
CA VAL A 185 -3.01 24.49 -47.46
C VAL A 185 -2.47 24.90 -46.10
N PHE A 186 -1.50 25.81 -46.03
CA PHE A 186 -0.75 26.14 -44.80
C PHE A 186 -1.63 26.52 -43.59
N GLU A 187 -2.73 27.24 -43.83
CA GLU A 187 -3.65 27.70 -42.76
C GLU A 187 -4.66 26.61 -42.32
N ARG A 188 -4.67 25.43 -42.95
CA ARG A 188 -5.62 24.37 -42.66
C ARG A 188 -5.12 23.45 -41.53
N PRO A 189 -6.02 22.84 -40.75
CA PRO A 189 -5.65 21.77 -39.83
C PRO A 189 -4.88 20.66 -40.55
N HIS A 190 -3.80 20.18 -39.94
CA HIS A 190 -2.97 19.10 -40.49
C HIS A 190 -2.39 19.40 -41.89
N TRP A 191 -2.04 20.66 -42.19
CA TRP A 191 -1.54 21.09 -43.50
C TRP A 191 -0.36 20.26 -44.03
N GLN A 192 0.51 19.77 -43.15
CA GLN A 192 1.67 18.93 -43.51
C GLN A 192 1.22 17.61 -44.12
N TRP A 193 0.19 16.97 -43.55
CA TRP A 193 -0.39 15.75 -44.09
C TRP A 193 -1.03 16.01 -45.46
N GLN A 194 -1.75 17.13 -45.60
CA GLN A 194 -2.38 17.51 -46.86
C GLN A 194 -1.35 17.77 -47.96
N LEU A 195 -0.30 18.53 -47.65
CA LEU A 195 0.82 18.78 -48.56
C LEU A 195 1.47 17.47 -49.01
N ASN A 196 1.83 16.60 -48.08
CA ASN A 196 2.50 15.33 -48.40
C ASN A 196 1.61 14.42 -49.25
N ALA A 197 0.31 14.31 -48.93
CA ALA A 197 -0.62 13.51 -49.71
C ALA A 197 -0.73 14.00 -51.16
N LEU A 198 -0.80 15.32 -51.37
CA LEU A 198 -0.81 15.93 -52.70
C LEU A 198 0.53 15.72 -53.43
N ALA A 199 1.65 15.92 -52.75
CA ALA A 199 2.98 15.71 -53.32
C ALA A 199 3.17 14.25 -53.79
N TYR A 200 2.75 13.27 -52.99
CA TYR A 200 2.80 11.86 -53.38
C TYR A 200 1.90 11.55 -54.57
N ALA A 201 0.69 12.14 -54.62
CA ALA A 201 -0.19 11.98 -55.77
C ALA A 201 0.45 12.53 -57.06
N LEU A 202 1.12 13.69 -56.98
CA LEU A 202 1.85 14.27 -58.11
C LEU A 202 3.04 13.40 -58.55
N VAL A 203 3.82 12.87 -57.60
CA VAL A 203 4.92 11.92 -57.90
C VAL A 203 4.40 10.68 -58.61
N LEU A 204 3.24 10.16 -58.23
CA LEU A 204 2.62 8.99 -58.88
C LEU A 204 2.08 9.28 -60.28
N GLN A 205 1.79 10.55 -60.61
CA GLN A 205 1.32 10.97 -61.93
C GLN A 205 2.47 11.23 -62.91
N ASP A 206 3.67 11.51 -62.41
CA ASP A 206 4.85 11.74 -63.23
C ASP A 206 5.53 10.42 -63.61
N GLU A 207 5.19 9.89 -64.79
CA GLU A 207 5.80 8.67 -65.33
C GLU A 207 7.33 8.77 -65.48
N SER A 208 7.90 9.99 -65.55
CA SER A 208 9.36 10.16 -65.60
C SER A 208 10.05 9.70 -64.32
N LEU A 209 9.35 9.69 -63.18
CA LEU A 209 9.87 9.26 -61.88
C LEU A 209 9.72 7.75 -61.64
N ARG A 210 9.08 7.01 -62.56
CA ARG A 210 8.83 5.57 -62.39
C ARG A 210 10.14 4.79 -62.30
N GLY A 211 10.40 4.14 -61.17
CA GLY A 211 11.65 3.40 -60.95
C GLY A 211 12.90 4.29 -60.87
N PHE A 212 12.74 5.57 -60.49
CA PHE A 212 13.85 6.52 -60.29
C PHE A 212 15.00 5.92 -59.46
N ALA A 213 14.70 5.27 -58.33
CA ALA A 213 15.69 4.65 -57.46
C ALA A 213 16.49 3.50 -58.10
N HIS A 214 16.00 2.90 -59.20
CA HIS A 214 16.72 1.84 -59.92
C HIS A 214 17.67 2.39 -61.00
N ARG A 215 17.60 3.69 -61.30
CA ARG A 215 18.44 4.34 -62.32
C ARG A 215 19.74 4.91 -61.78
N GLU A 216 19.79 5.25 -60.50
CA GLU A 216 21.00 5.80 -59.86
C GLU A 216 21.98 4.73 -59.34
N ALA A 217 21.59 3.46 -59.35
CA ALA A 217 22.41 2.33 -58.88
C ALA A 217 23.17 1.59 -60.01
N ALA A 218 23.22 2.15 -61.23
CA ALA A 218 23.97 1.65 -62.39
C ALA A 218 25.01 2.68 -62.83
#